data_AF-A0A6I2R3R0-F1
#
_entry.id   AF-A0A6I2R3R0-F1
#
_cell.length_a   1.000
_cell.length_b   1.000
_cell.length_c   1.000
_cell.angle_alpha   90.00
_cell.angle_beta   90.00
_cell.angle_gamma   90.00
#
_symmetry.space_group_name_H-M   'P 1'
#
loop_
_entity.id
_entity.type
_entity.pdbx_description
1 polymer ?
#
loop_
_entity_poly.entity_id
_entity_poly.type
_entity_poly.pdbx_seq_one_letter_code
_entity_poly.pdbx_strand_id
1 'polypeptide(L)'
;MLHRNPSFLPDFDPSQFRVLNPKLISYSTSELRIFSRRLSFNQAAIIELNYPTHVCLCSTYDGQQIVLKAFSEAELRTVQELSLPFYERDSSRPQKRISLGNKALADSVRMTMGWEGLPAMKVKGVFYSSHRLLLFDLCQAVPVTQKTPVAKIVPLTEYPTFEDVARSLPPQLVALPASNCG
;
A
#
# COMPACT_ATOMS: atom_id res chain seq x y z
N MET A 1 -40.70 34.24 27.07
CA MET A 1 -39.66 33.34 27.59
C MET A 1 -39.91 31.95 26.99
N LEU A 2 -39.12 31.56 25.99
CA LEU A 2 -39.20 30.24 25.37
C LEU A 2 -38.42 29.25 26.23
N HIS A 3 -39.11 28.33 26.89
CA HIS A 3 -38.49 27.16 27.52
C HIS A 3 -37.79 26.35 26.44
N ARG A 4 -36.45 26.41 26.39
CA ARG A 4 -35.65 25.42 25.66
C ARG A 4 -35.75 24.10 26.43
N ASN A 5 -36.48 23.14 25.86
CA ASN A 5 -36.46 21.75 26.33
C ASN A 5 -35.01 21.23 26.31
N PRO A 6 -34.47 20.74 27.43
CA PRO A 6 -33.10 20.27 27.52
C PRO A 6 -33.04 18.77 27.21
N SER A 7 -33.33 18.35 25.97
CA SER A 7 -33.29 16.91 25.67
C SER A 7 -33.40 16.62 24.18
N PHE A 8 -32.32 16.85 23.44
CA PHE A 8 -32.04 16.15 22.18
C PHE A 8 -30.52 16.15 21.97
N LEU A 9 -29.79 15.54 22.90
CA LEU A 9 -28.56 14.89 22.47
C LEU A 9 -29.05 13.67 21.68
N PRO A 10 -28.69 13.53 20.39
CA PRO A 10 -29.04 12.31 19.65
C PRO A 10 -28.47 11.12 20.43
N ASP A 11 -29.26 10.06 20.58
CA ASP A 11 -28.80 8.83 21.21
C ASP A 11 -27.51 8.39 20.51
N PHE A 12 -26.41 8.38 21.27
CA PHE A 12 -25.11 8.02 20.74
C PHE A 12 -25.06 6.51 20.59
N ASP A 13 -25.33 6.03 19.37
CA ASP A 13 -25.23 4.63 19.00
C ASP A 13 -23.99 4.42 18.10
N PRO A 14 -22.88 3.88 18.64
CA PRO A 14 -21.66 3.59 17.90
C PRO A 14 -21.87 2.72 16.66
N SER A 15 -22.92 1.88 16.64
CA SER A 15 -23.20 0.97 15.52
C SER A 15 -23.66 1.69 14.24
N GLN A 16 -24.15 2.93 14.38
CA GLN A 16 -24.59 3.78 13.28
C GLN A 16 -23.41 4.48 12.58
N PHE A 17 -22.24 4.54 13.21
CA PHE A 17 -21.07 5.20 12.65
C PHE A 17 -20.32 4.27 11.70
N ARG A 18 -20.02 4.78 10.51
CA ARG A 18 -19.14 4.15 9.53
C ARG A 18 -17.77 4.78 9.58
N VAL A 19 -16.73 3.97 9.53
CA VAL A 19 -15.36 4.46 9.53
C VAL A 19 -14.98 4.84 8.10
N LEU A 20 -15.07 6.14 7.82
CA LEU A 20 -14.69 6.76 6.56
C LEU A 20 -13.16 6.82 6.45
N ASN A 21 -12.53 5.65 6.38
CA ASN A 21 -11.10 5.53 6.16
C ASN A 21 -10.87 4.96 4.76
N PRO A 22 -10.38 5.78 3.81
CA PRO A 22 -10.00 5.31 2.48
C PRO A 22 -8.97 4.17 2.50
N LYS A 23 -8.28 3.94 3.62
CA LYS A 23 -7.32 2.84 3.82
C LYS A 23 -7.96 1.53 4.30
N LEU A 24 -9.19 1.56 4.85
CA LEU A 24 -9.94 0.35 5.25
C LEU A 24 -10.62 -0.31 4.05
N ILE A 25 -10.93 0.47 3.02
CA ILE A 25 -11.22 -0.01 1.67
C ILE A 25 -9.87 -0.12 0.95
N SER A 26 -9.02 -1.05 1.38
CA SER A 26 -7.59 -1.07 1.01
C SER A 26 -7.35 -1.48 -0.45
N TYR A 27 -7.68 -0.60 -1.39
CA TYR A 27 -7.03 -0.62 -2.70
C TYR A 27 -5.71 0.12 -2.51
N SER A 28 -4.64 -0.63 -2.25
CA SER A 28 -3.28 -0.06 -2.33
C SER A 28 -3.18 0.68 -3.66
N THR A 29 -2.77 1.95 -3.57
CA THR A 29 -2.65 2.78 -4.77
C THR A 29 -1.27 2.64 -5.39
N SER A 30 -0.41 1.83 -4.74
CA SER A 30 0.88 1.42 -5.25
C SER A 30 0.75 0.85 -6.67
N GLU A 31 1.70 1.22 -7.52
CA GLU A 31 1.73 0.80 -8.91
C GLU A 31 3.16 0.52 -9.32
N LEU A 32 3.39 -0.71 -9.79
CA LEU A 32 4.60 -1.13 -10.47
C LEU A 32 4.41 -0.95 -11.97
N ARG A 33 5.41 -0.36 -12.62
CA ARG A 33 5.53 -0.29 -14.09
C ARG A 33 6.75 -1.06 -14.54
N ILE A 34 6.56 -1.92 -15.53
CA ILE A 34 7.61 -2.73 -16.13
C ILE A 34 7.90 -2.18 -17.53
N PHE A 35 9.01 -1.47 -17.66
CA PHE A 35 9.53 -0.98 -18.94
C PHE A 35 10.54 -1.96 -19.52
N SER A 36 11.02 -1.72 -20.75
CA SER A 36 12.03 -2.54 -21.42
C SER A 36 13.43 -2.54 -20.79
N ARG A 37 13.70 -1.63 -19.83
CA ARG A 37 15.01 -1.47 -19.20
C ARG A 37 14.97 -1.22 -17.69
N ARG A 38 13.78 -1.11 -17.11
CA ARG A 38 13.61 -0.73 -15.70
C ARG A 38 12.26 -1.11 -15.14
N LEU A 39 12.23 -1.26 -13.81
CA LEU A 39 11.02 -1.30 -13.01
C LEU A 39 10.81 0.08 -12.38
N SER A 40 9.56 0.53 -12.25
CA SER A 40 9.27 1.82 -11.62
C SER A 40 8.06 1.76 -10.71
N PHE A 41 8.23 2.25 -9.49
CA PHE A 41 7.24 2.28 -8.44
C PHE A 41 6.76 3.72 -8.24
N ASN A 42 5.46 3.92 -8.07
CA ASN A 42 4.90 5.25 -7.78
C ASN A 42 5.12 5.67 -6.32
N GLN A 43 4.83 6.95 -6.05
CA GLN A 43 4.93 7.54 -4.73
C GLN A 43 4.13 6.80 -3.65
N ALA A 44 2.98 6.22 -4.01
CA ALA A 44 2.18 5.43 -3.07
C ALA A 44 2.97 4.23 -2.52
N ALA A 45 3.75 3.53 -3.35
CA ALA A 45 4.59 2.44 -2.88
C ALA A 45 5.62 2.90 -1.83
N ILE A 46 6.16 4.11 -2.00
CA ILE A 46 7.11 4.72 -1.06
C ILE A 46 6.43 4.98 0.28
N ILE A 47 5.25 5.60 0.24
CA ILE A 47 4.48 5.99 1.42
C ILE A 47 3.98 4.75 2.17
N GLU A 48 3.42 3.78 1.46
CA GLU A 48 2.86 2.56 2.04
C GLU A 48 3.94 1.72 2.73
N LEU A 49 5.18 1.72 2.20
CA LEU A 49 6.34 1.10 2.83
C LEU A 49 7.03 1.99 3.89
N ASN A 50 6.47 3.15 4.22
CA ASN A 50 6.99 4.11 5.19
C ASN A 50 8.41 4.64 4.86
N TYR A 51 8.60 5.08 3.61
CA TYR A 51 9.82 5.71 3.11
C TYR A 51 11.09 4.88 3.38
N PRO A 52 11.16 3.64 2.86
CA PRO A 52 12.28 2.75 3.13
C PRO A 52 13.51 3.19 2.33
N THR A 53 14.66 3.28 3.00
CA THR A 53 15.94 3.58 2.33
C THR A 53 16.34 2.43 1.41
N HIS A 54 16.07 1.20 1.84
CA HIS A 54 16.42 -0.03 1.14
C HIS A 54 15.25 -1.01 1.10
N VAL A 55 15.21 -1.79 0.04
CA VAL A 55 14.18 -2.81 -0.23
C VAL A 55 14.82 -4.10 -0.73
N CYS A 56 14.03 -5.18 -0.74
CA CYS A 56 14.31 -6.38 -1.50
C CYS A 56 13.22 -6.56 -2.56
N LEU A 57 13.60 -7.12 -3.71
CA LEU A 57 12.67 -7.60 -4.72
C LEU A 57 12.69 -9.13 -4.72
N CYS A 58 11.54 -9.73 -4.48
CA CYS A 58 11.35 -11.17 -4.54
C CYS A 58 10.37 -11.52 -5.66
N SER A 59 10.45 -12.74 -6.16
CA SER A 59 9.50 -13.31 -7.10
C SER A 59 8.90 -14.58 -6.51
N THR A 60 7.67 -14.91 -6.88
CA THR A 60 7.13 -16.27 -6.70
C THR A 60 7.87 -17.27 -7.59
N TYR A 61 7.74 -18.56 -7.29
CA TYR A 61 8.38 -19.65 -8.01
C TYR A 61 8.04 -19.68 -9.51
N ASP A 62 6.79 -19.37 -9.84
CA ASP A 62 6.27 -19.28 -11.21
C ASP A 62 6.61 -17.96 -11.93
N GLY A 63 7.22 -17.00 -11.23
CA GLY A 63 7.55 -15.71 -11.80
C GLY A 63 6.36 -14.76 -12.03
N GLN A 64 5.15 -15.13 -11.62
CA GLN A 64 3.92 -14.38 -11.91
C GLN A 64 3.65 -13.25 -10.91
N GLN A 65 4.35 -13.23 -9.77
CA GLN A 65 4.18 -12.19 -8.77
C GLN A 65 5.54 -11.60 -8.38
N ILE A 66 5.58 -10.27 -8.24
CA ILE A 66 6.72 -9.55 -7.70
C ILE A 66 6.36 -9.02 -6.32
N VAL A 67 7.24 -9.23 -5.36
CA VAL A 67 7.12 -8.69 -4.01
C VAL A 67 8.20 -7.65 -3.78
N LEU A 68 7.80 -6.46 -3.34
CA LEU A 68 8.68 -5.42 -2.87
C LEU A 68 8.60 -5.36 -1.35
N LYS A 69 9.67 -5.77 -0.66
CA LYS A 69 9.74 -5.77 0.80
C LYS A 69 10.65 -4.65 1.30
N ALA A 70 10.20 -3.85 2.25
CA ALA A 70 11.07 -2.92 2.95
C ALA A 70 11.95 -3.67 3.97
N PHE A 71 13.22 -3.27 4.06
CA PHE A 71 14.07 -3.71 5.16
C PHE A 71 13.99 -2.73 6.33
N SER A 72 13.99 -3.28 7.54
CA SER A 72 14.31 -2.56 8.76
C SER A 72 15.83 -2.38 8.90
N GLU A 73 16.23 -1.39 9.70
CA GLU A 73 17.64 -1.15 10.03
C GLU A 73 18.34 -2.39 10.63
N ALA A 74 17.61 -3.19 11.41
CA ALA A 74 18.13 -4.44 11.97
C ALA A 74 18.39 -5.50 10.89
N GLU A 75 17.47 -5.63 9.93
CA GLU A 75 17.64 -6.57 8.81
C GLU A 75 18.80 -6.15 7.91
N LEU A 76 18.97 -4.85 7.63
CA LEU A 76 20.05 -4.36 6.77
C LEU A 76 21.45 -4.71 7.28
N ARG A 77 21.64 -4.81 8.60
CA ARG A 77 22.92 -5.26 9.19
C ARG A 77 23.26 -6.72 8.87
N THR A 78 22.25 -7.51 8.51
CA THR A 78 22.36 -8.95 8.27
C THR A 78 22.34 -9.30 6.79
N VAL A 79 21.54 -8.58 5.98
CA VAL A 79 21.29 -8.92 4.56
C VAL A 79 21.64 -7.79 3.60
N GLN A 80 22.81 -7.18 3.80
CA GLN A 80 23.26 -6.04 3.00
C GLN A 80 23.36 -6.38 1.49
N GLU A 81 23.82 -7.59 1.15
CA GLU A 81 23.98 -8.06 -0.23
C GLU A 81 22.65 -8.21 -1.00
N LEU A 82 21.55 -8.43 -0.27
CA LEU A 82 20.21 -8.59 -0.85
C LEU A 82 19.43 -7.27 -0.92
N SER A 83 20.03 -6.20 -0.41
CA SER A 83 19.39 -4.89 -0.31
C SER A 83 19.61 -4.05 -1.56
N LEU A 84 18.53 -3.43 -2.03
CA LEU A 84 18.54 -2.48 -3.13
C LEU A 84 18.25 -1.09 -2.58
N PRO A 85 19.07 -0.08 -2.92
CA PRO A 85 18.73 1.32 -2.64
C PRO A 85 17.38 1.67 -3.27
N PHE A 86 16.52 2.35 -2.52
CA PHE A 86 15.16 2.64 -2.96
C PHE A 86 14.81 4.13 -2.86
N TYR A 87 14.69 4.66 -1.64
CA TYR A 87 14.30 6.05 -1.41
C TYR A 87 15.38 6.83 -0.67
N GLU A 88 15.71 8.01 -1.17
CA GLU A 88 16.64 8.93 -0.54
C GLU A 88 15.87 10.03 0.18
N ARG A 89 16.07 10.16 1.51
CA ARG A 89 15.28 11.06 2.36
C ARG A 89 15.64 12.54 2.15
N ASP A 90 16.87 12.83 1.75
CA ASP A 90 17.40 14.20 1.62
C ASP A 90 17.14 14.83 0.25
N SER A 91 16.32 14.21 -0.60
CA SER A 91 15.94 14.84 -1.86
C SER A 91 15.11 16.10 -1.58
N SER A 92 15.60 17.26 -2.01
CA SER A 92 14.95 18.58 -1.89
C SER A 92 13.57 18.67 -2.56
N ARG A 93 13.14 17.62 -3.26
CA ARG A 93 11.83 17.49 -3.90
C ARG A 93 11.26 16.08 -3.69
N PRO A 94 9.97 15.95 -3.38
CA PRO A 94 9.34 14.64 -3.25
C PRO A 94 9.39 13.86 -4.57
N GLN A 95 9.97 12.66 -4.53
CA GLN A 95 10.04 11.79 -5.69
C GLN A 95 8.66 11.21 -6.02
N LYS A 96 8.13 11.53 -7.21
CA LYS A 96 6.84 10.99 -7.69
C LYS A 96 6.91 9.49 -8.02
N ARG A 97 8.09 9.01 -8.41
CA ARG A 97 8.39 7.61 -8.77
C ARG A 97 9.84 7.29 -8.47
N ILE A 98 10.09 6.08 -8.01
CA ILE A 98 11.43 5.46 -7.97
C ILE A 98 11.57 4.56 -9.19
N SER A 99 12.77 4.48 -9.75
CA SER A 99 13.10 3.59 -10.87
C SER A 99 14.30 2.74 -10.54
N LEU A 100 14.15 1.43 -10.67
CA LEU A 100 15.23 0.47 -10.56
C LEU A 100 15.70 0.10 -11.97
N GLY A 101 16.82 0.70 -12.38
CA GLY A 101 17.39 0.56 -13.72
C GLY A 101 18.20 -0.71 -13.89
N ASN A 102 17.53 -1.86 -14.03
CA ASN A 102 18.17 -3.12 -14.35
C ASN A 102 17.51 -3.75 -15.58
N LYS A 103 18.22 -3.73 -16.72
CA LYS A 103 17.71 -4.27 -17.98
C LYS A 103 17.53 -5.78 -17.92
N ALA A 104 18.50 -6.53 -17.38
CA ALA A 104 18.41 -7.98 -17.30
C ALA A 104 17.21 -8.43 -16.47
N LEU A 105 16.95 -7.75 -15.35
CA LEU A 105 15.76 -8.00 -14.53
C LEU A 105 14.46 -7.68 -15.27
N ALA A 106 14.41 -6.52 -15.93
CA ALA A 106 13.23 -6.13 -16.72
C ALA A 106 12.95 -7.10 -17.88
N ASP A 107 14.00 -7.55 -18.59
CA ASP A 107 13.89 -8.54 -19.66
C ASP A 107 13.42 -9.89 -19.11
N SER A 108 13.93 -10.34 -17.95
CA SER A 108 13.51 -11.60 -17.33
C SER A 108 12.03 -11.62 -16.96
N VAL A 109 11.53 -10.53 -16.37
CA VAL A 109 10.10 -10.38 -16.02
C VAL A 109 9.25 -10.38 -17.29
N ARG A 110 9.67 -9.62 -18.31
CA ARG A 110 8.92 -9.52 -19.57
C ARG A 110 8.91 -10.85 -20.33
N MET A 111 10.02 -11.58 -20.34
CA MET A 111 10.13 -12.90 -20.95
C MET A 111 9.21 -13.91 -20.28
N THR A 112 9.23 -13.93 -18.95
CA THR A 112 8.38 -14.84 -18.16
C THR A 112 6.89 -14.64 -18.45
N MET A 113 6.48 -13.39 -18.66
CA MET A 113 5.09 -13.04 -18.94
C MET A 113 4.72 -13.02 -20.44
N GLY A 114 5.66 -13.32 -21.34
CA GLY A 114 5.44 -13.25 -22.80
C GLY A 114 5.17 -11.83 -23.31
N TRP A 115 5.83 -10.83 -22.72
CA TRP A 115 5.65 -9.40 -23.04
C TRP A 115 6.74 -8.84 -23.95
N GLU A 116 7.51 -9.67 -24.65
CA GLU A 116 8.51 -9.21 -25.61
C GLU A 116 7.85 -8.36 -26.71
N GLY A 117 8.44 -7.20 -27.01
CA GLY A 117 7.89 -6.26 -28.00
C GLY A 117 6.62 -5.49 -27.58
N LEU A 118 5.95 -5.87 -26.47
CA LEU A 118 4.78 -5.14 -25.96
C LEU A 118 5.16 -3.76 -25.38
N PRO A 119 4.21 -2.82 -25.24
CA PRO A 119 4.45 -1.59 -24.50
C PRO A 119 4.82 -1.85 -23.02
N ALA A 120 5.13 -0.78 -22.30
CA ALA A 120 5.31 -0.87 -20.85
C ALA A 120 3.99 -1.32 -20.19
N MET A 121 4.10 -2.25 -19.24
CA MET A 121 2.97 -2.79 -18.50
C MET A 121 2.90 -2.14 -17.11
N LYS A 122 1.72 -2.03 -16.53
CA LYS A 122 1.48 -1.55 -15.17
C LYS A 122 0.58 -2.51 -14.41
N VAL A 123 0.81 -2.60 -13.11
CA VAL A 123 0.07 -3.46 -12.20
C VAL A 123 -0.11 -2.75 -10.87
N LYS A 124 -1.26 -2.93 -10.23
CA LYS A 124 -1.52 -2.41 -8.89
C LYS A 124 -0.93 -3.36 -7.84
N GLY A 125 -0.39 -2.79 -6.77
CA GLY A 125 0.08 -3.59 -5.65
C GLY A 125 -1.02 -3.84 -4.64
N VAL A 126 -0.76 -4.81 -3.76
CA VAL A 126 -1.52 -5.08 -2.54
C VAL A 126 -0.56 -4.94 -1.37
N PHE A 127 -0.95 -4.15 -0.37
CA PHE A 127 -0.12 -3.88 0.80
C PHE A 127 -0.40 -4.85 1.94
N TYR A 128 0.66 -5.52 2.41
CA TYR A 128 0.64 -6.40 3.56
C TYR A 128 1.39 -5.72 4.72
N SER A 129 0.63 -5.08 5.61
CA SER A 129 1.16 -4.27 6.71
C SER A 129 2.00 -5.06 7.71
N SER A 130 1.60 -6.30 8.02
CA SER A 130 2.29 -7.20 8.96
C SER A 130 3.75 -7.45 8.57
N HIS A 131 4.04 -7.46 7.26
CA HIS A 131 5.36 -7.80 6.73
C HIS A 131 6.05 -6.63 6.00
N ARG A 132 5.43 -5.44 6.01
CA ARG A 132 5.91 -4.24 5.29
C ARG A 132 6.31 -4.57 3.86
N LEU A 133 5.40 -5.22 3.13
CA LEU A 133 5.62 -5.61 1.75
C LEU A 133 4.45 -5.22 0.85
N LEU A 134 4.76 -5.03 -0.42
CA LEU A 134 3.82 -4.85 -1.51
C LEU A 134 3.92 -6.03 -2.46
N LEU A 135 2.80 -6.66 -2.77
CA LEU A 135 2.70 -7.75 -3.75
C LEU A 135 2.07 -7.22 -5.04
N PHE A 136 2.68 -7.51 -6.18
CA PHE A 136 2.21 -7.14 -7.50
C PHE A 136 1.95 -8.40 -8.32
N ASP A 137 0.67 -8.66 -8.62
CA ASP A 137 0.24 -9.81 -9.44
C ASP A 137 0.32 -9.46 -10.93
N LEU A 138 1.35 -9.98 -11.61
CA LEU A 138 1.65 -9.65 -13.00
C LEU A 138 0.59 -10.15 -13.98
N CYS A 139 -0.20 -11.16 -13.62
CA CYS A 139 -1.33 -11.62 -14.44
C CYS A 139 -2.43 -10.56 -14.55
N GLN A 140 -2.49 -9.61 -13.60
CA GLN A 140 -3.42 -8.47 -13.64
C GLN A 140 -2.81 -7.23 -14.31
N ALA A 141 -1.61 -7.35 -14.90
CA ALA A 141 -0.96 -6.23 -15.52
C ALA A 141 -1.65 -5.82 -16.83
N VAL A 142 -1.72 -4.51 -17.04
CA VAL A 142 -2.32 -3.89 -18.23
C VAL A 142 -1.32 -2.94 -18.90
N PRO A 143 -1.45 -2.61 -20.19
CA PRO A 143 -0.63 -1.59 -20.81
C PRO A 143 -0.71 -0.25 -20.06
N VAL A 144 0.43 0.45 -19.92
CA VAL A 144 0.48 1.75 -19.23
C VAL A 144 -0.47 2.77 -19.87
N THR A 145 -0.69 2.67 -21.19
CA THR A 145 -1.60 3.51 -21.98
C THR A 145 -3.08 3.28 -21.66
N GLN A 146 -3.45 2.11 -21.12
CA GLN A 146 -4.82 1.82 -20.74
C GLN A 146 -5.23 2.73 -19.57
N LYS A 147 -6.29 3.51 -19.73
CA LYS A 147 -6.81 4.33 -18.62
C LYS A 147 -7.33 3.41 -17.53
N THR A 148 -6.86 3.62 -16.30
CA THR A 148 -7.42 2.93 -15.14
C THR A 148 -8.83 3.49 -14.92
N PRO A 149 -9.86 2.64 -14.75
CA PRO A 149 -11.19 3.15 -14.42
C PRO A 149 -11.10 4.05 -13.18
N VAL A 150 -11.85 5.16 -13.22
CA VAL A 150 -11.95 6.09 -12.08
C VAL A 150 -12.36 5.28 -10.86
N ALA A 151 -11.66 5.48 -9.72
CA ALA A 151 -11.97 4.80 -8.47
C ALA A 151 -13.48 4.83 -8.24
N LYS A 152 -14.09 3.66 -8.01
CA LYS A 152 -15.53 3.57 -7.76
C LYS A 152 -15.86 4.53 -6.62
N ILE A 153 -16.81 5.43 -6.86
CA ILE A 153 -17.41 6.21 -5.79
C ILE A 153 -18.13 5.19 -4.91
N VAL A 154 -17.59 4.93 -3.73
CA VAL A 154 -18.18 4.02 -2.76
C VAL A 154 -19.17 4.84 -1.92
N PRO A 155 -20.48 4.51 -1.91
CA PRO A 155 -21.44 5.14 -1.03
C PRO A 155 -21.00 5.08 0.43
N LEU A 156 -21.27 6.11 1.23
CA LEU A 156 -20.88 6.16 2.64
C LEU A 156 -21.46 4.98 3.45
N THR A 157 -22.55 4.40 2.99
CA THR A 157 -23.21 3.22 3.59
C THR A 157 -22.41 1.92 3.44
N GLU A 158 -21.48 1.85 2.48
CA GLU A 158 -20.66 0.66 2.22
C GLU A 158 -19.34 0.66 2.99
N TYR A 159 -19.03 1.72 3.74
CA TYR A 159 -17.88 1.73 4.65
C TYR A 159 -18.15 0.82 5.86
N PRO A 160 -17.11 0.19 6.45
CA PRO A 160 -17.27 -0.68 7.61
C PRO A 160 -17.76 0.10 8.82
N THR A 161 -18.49 -0.57 9.72
CA THR A 161 -18.92 0.06 10.98
C THR A 161 -17.74 0.28 11.92
N PHE A 162 -17.88 1.19 12.87
CA PHE A 162 -16.89 1.36 13.93
C PHE A 162 -16.61 0.05 14.68
N GLU A 163 -17.65 -0.75 14.89
CA GLU A 163 -17.56 -2.06 15.55
C GLU A 163 -16.72 -3.06 14.74
N ASP A 164 -16.94 -3.13 13.42
CA ASP A 164 -16.16 -4.01 12.54
C ASP A 164 -14.66 -3.66 12.56
N VAL A 165 -14.36 -2.36 12.59
CA VAL A 165 -12.97 -1.89 12.67
C VAL A 165 -12.38 -2.20 14.04
N ALA A 166 -13.10 -1.96 15.13
CA ALA A 166 -12.66 -2.25 16.48
C ALA A 166 -12.33 -3.75 16.68
N ARG A 167 -13.14 -4.65 16.11
CA ARG A 167 -12.87 -6.11 16.14
C ARG A 167 -11.62 -6.51 15.34
N SER A 168 -11.26 -5.74 14.32
CA SER A 168 -10.08 -6.01 13.47
C SER A 168 -8.75 -5.48 14.04
N LEU A 169 -8.81 -4.65 15.08
CA LEU A 169 -7.62 -4.09 15.72
C LEU A 169 -6.99 -5.12 16.69
N PRO A 170 -5.65 -5.24 16.72
CA PRO A 170 -5.00 -6.11 17.70
C PRO A 170 -5.35 -5.67 19.13
N PRO A 171 -5.51 -6.61 20.08
CA PRO A 171 -6.01 -6.34 21.43
C PRO A 171 -5.16 -5.36 22.25
N GLN A 172 -3.94 -5.03 21.82
CA GLN A 172 -3.04 -4.10 22.51
C GLN A 172 -3.37 -2.61 22.31
N LEU A 173 -4.25 -2.26 21.36
CA LEU A 173 -4.65 -0.87 21.08
C LEU A 173 -5.99 -0.46 21.72
N VAL A 174 -6.73 -1.40 22.32
CA VAL A 174 -8.04 -1.15 22.93
C VAL A 174 -7.93 -0.80 24.43
N ALA A 175 -6.75 -0.96 25.03
CA ALA A 175 -6.51 -0.52 26.39
C ALA A 175 -6.43 1.02 26.42
N LEU A 176 -7.59 1.67 26.61
CA LEU A 176 -7.64 3.01 27.18
C LEU A 176 -6.82 2.97 28.48
N PRO A 177 -5.95 3.96 28.74
CA PRO A 177 -5.24 4.02 30.01
C PRO A 177 -6.30 4.05 31.11
N ALA A 178 -6.26 3.06 32.01
CA ALA A 178 -7.03 3.12 33.23
C ALA A 178 -6.68 4.44 33.91
N SER A 179 -7.69 5.26 34.16
CA SER A 179 -7.57 6.46 34.98
C SER A 179 -7.02 6.03 36.33
N ASN A 180 -5.70 6.20 36.53
CA ASN A 180 -5.10 6.08 37.86
C ASN A 180 -5.54 7.29 38.67
N CYS A 181 -6.68 7.17 39.33
CA CYS A 181 -6.95 7.92 40.55
C CYS A 181 -6.36 7.11 41.71
N GLY A 182 -5.16 7.49 42.12
CA GLY A 182 -4.50 7.10 43.35
C GLY A 182 -3.80 8.32 43.92
#